data_AF-A0A978TKQ2-F1
#
_entry.id   AF-A0A978TKQ2-F1
#
_cell.length_a   1.000
_cell.length_b   1.000
_cell.length_c   1.000
_cell.angle_alpha   90.00
_cell.angle_beta   90.00
_cell.angle_gamma   90.00
#
_symmetry.space_group_name_H-M   'P 1'
#
loop_
_entity.id
_entity.type
_entity.pdbx_description
1 polymer ?
#
loop_
_entity_poly.entity_id
_entity_poly.type
_entity_poly.pdbx_seq_one_letter_code
_entity_poly.pdbx_strand_id
1 'polypeptide(L)'
;MLQKVRSGGWMTIEESETERPQGGDGIVRGAIATMAALVAALLQWQQLDRLAAEATDPERAVRQERGRLTLLGKMPTLSYDNLLADWIFLRFLGYFGDELERSQTGYELTPEYFEPIVRLDPRFLEIYPFLSTGISYYLGNPELAGQYMERGIQALSPEVNPEGYVILRFRGLDQLLLEGDIPGTIATYYRLADWLDRIGRPDSAKKFRQGAEFLKQNPNSIEPQLWGWQEVYYNAVDRRVQERAKEELLKLGAIEQQDANGNVRFVLPQPPPSSKPSPPGKP
;
A
#
# COMPACT_ATOMS: atom_id res chain seq x y z
N MET A 1 -0.83 -65.82 -42.92
CA MET A 1 -0.75 -67.17 -42.29
C MET A 1 -2.16 -67.74 -42.32
N LEU A 2 -2.41 -68.73 -43.18
CA LEU A 2 -3.73 -69.31 -43.42
C LEU A 2 -4.05 -70.35 -42.34
N GLN A 3 -5.26 -70.31 -41.78
CA GLN A 3 -5.88 -71.51 -41.22
C GLN A 3 -7.35 -71.60 -41.64
N LYS A 4 -7.71 -72.79 -42.11
CA LYS A 4 -9.01 -73.17 -42.64
C LYS A 4 -9.66 -74.10 -41.61
N VAL A 5 -10.83 -73.73 -41.09
CA VAL A 5 -11.72 -74.67 -40.40
C VAL A 5 -13.13 -74.49 -41.00
N ARG A 6 -13.67 -75.60 -41.50
CA ARG A 6 -15.04 -75.75 -42.01
C ARG A 6 -15.97 -76.10 -40.85
N SER A 7 -17.04 -75.33 -40.66
CA SER A 7 -18.38 -75.83 -40.28
C SER A 7 -19.37 -74.67 -40.32
N GLY A 8 -20.58 -74.93 -40.80
CA GLY A 8 -21.51 -73.92 -41.31
C GLY A 8 -22.19 -73.02 -40.28
N GLY A 9 -22.66 -71.89 -40.80
CA GLY A 9 -23.46 -70.87 -40.11
C GLY A 9 -23.21 -69.50 -40.74
N TRP A 10 -24.15 -68.99 -41.52
CA TRP A 10 -24.12 -67.59 -41.95
C TRP A 10 -24.42 -66.73 -40.72
N MET A 11 -23.42 -66.04 -40.20
CA MET A 11 -23.58 -65.04 -39.15
C MET A 11 -23.40 -63.68 -39.82
N THR A 12 -24.50 -62.95 -39.99
CA THR A 12 -24.49 -61.53 -40.34
C THR A 12 -23.76 -60.78 -39.24
N ILE A 13 -22.64 -60.15 -39.59
CA ILE A 13 -21.99 -59.17 -38.73
C ILE A 13 -22.84 -57.90 -38.85
N GLU A 14 -23.64 -57.62 -37.82
CA GLU A 14 -24.18 -56.27 -37.62
C GLU A 14 -22.99 -55.33 -37.40
N GLU A 15 -22.78 -54.39 -38.34
CA GLU A 15 -21.98 -53.21 -38.07
C GLU A 15 -22.64 -52.46 -36.91
N SER A 16 -22.03 -52.51 -35.72
CA SER A 16 -22.40 -51.62 -34.63
C SER A 16 -21.99 -50.21 -35.04
N GLU A 17 -22.95 -49.42 -35.53
CA GLU A 17 -22.85 -47.97 -35.61
C GLU A 17 -22.46 -47.46 -34.22
N THR A 18 -21.20 -47.04 -34.10
CA THR A 18 -20.70 -46.39 -32.90
C THR A 18 -21.27 -44.97 -32.90
N GLU A 19 -22.39 -44.80 -32.20
CA GLU A 19 -22.92 -43.47 -31.87
C GLU A 19 -21.79 -42.63 -31.26
N ARG A 20 -21.33 -41.62 -32.00
CA ARG A 20 -20.41 -40.62 -31.45
C ARG A 20 -21.16 -39.83 -30.37
N PRO A 21 -20.60 -39.64 -29.17
CA PRO A 21 -21.27 -38.87 -28.14
C PRO A 21 -21.34 -37.40 -28.56
N GLN A 22 -22.54 -36.90 -28.82
CA GLN A 22 -22.81 -35.50 -29.21
C GLN A 22 -22.54 -34.46 -28.08
N GLY A 23 -21.99 -34.89 -26.93
CA GLY A 23 -21.71 -34.03 -25.77
C GLY A 23 -20.35 -33.32 -25.76
N GLY A 24 -19.40 -33.70 -26.63
CA GLY A 24 -18.04 -33.14 -26.63
C GLY A 24 -17.90 -31.78 -27.32
N ASP A 25 -18.72 -31.54 -28.36
CA ASP A 25 -18.61 -30.36 -29.22
C ASP A 25 -18.93 -29.04 -28.49
N GLY A 26 -19.87 -29.05 -27.55
CA GLY A 26 -20.24 -27.86 -26.77
C GLY A 26 -19.16 -27.43 -25.78
N ILE A 27 -18.52 -28.40 -25.13
CA ILE A 27 -17.44 -28.15 -24.16
C ILE A 27 -16.19 -27.66 -24.89
N VAL A 28 -15.84 -28.28 -26.02
CA VAL A 28 -14.69 -27.88 -26.83
C VAL A 28 -14.90 -26.49 -27.45
N ARG A 29 -16.08 -26.19 -27.98
CA ARG A 29 -16.41 -24.84 -28.51
C ARG A 29 -16.43 -23.78 -27.41
N GLY A 30 -16.94 -24.11 -26.23
CA GLY A 30 -16.91 -23.24 -25.06
C GLY A 30 -15.49 -22.91 -24.62
N ALA A 31 -14.60 -23.91 -24.55
CA ALA A 31 -13.19 -23.74 -24.19
C ALA A 31 -12.39 -22.95 -25.24
N ILE A 32 -12.70 -23.14 -26.54
CA ILE A 32 -12.08 -22.36 -27.63
C ILE A 32 -12.53 -20.91 -27.56
N ALA A 33 -13.81 -20.63 -27.28
CA ALA A 33 -14.32 -19.27 -27.17
C ALA A 33 -13.71 -18.51 -25.98
N THR A 34 -13.54 -19.17 -24.82
CA THR A 34 -12.86 -18.56 -23.66
C THR A 34 -11.37 -18.34 -23.92
N MET A 35 -10.66 -19.30 -24.53
CA MET A 35 -9.27 -19.08 -24.92
C MET A 35 -9.12 -17.96 -25.95
N ALA A 36 -10.00 -17.86 -26.93
CA ALA A 36 -9.99 -16.78 -27.92
C ALA A 36 -10.25 -15.41 -27.26
N ALA A 37 -11.17 -15.34 -26.30
CA ALA A 37 -11.42 -14.13 -25.53
C ALA A 37 -10.23 -13.75 -24.65
N LEU A 38 -9.55 -14.71 -24.01
CA LEU A 38 -8.33 -14.48 -23.23
C LEU A 38 -7.18 -14.00 -24.12
N VAL A 39 -6.99 -14.60 -25.30
CA VAL A 39 -5.97 -14.18 -26.27
C VAL A 39 -6.30 -12.79 -26.83
N ALA A 40 -7.56 -12.51 -27.15
CA ALA A 40 -7.99 -11.18 -27.59
C ALA A 40 -7.78 -10.14 -26.50
N ALA A 41 -8.10 -10.45 -25.24
CA ALA A 41 -7.85 -9.57 -24.10
C ALA A 41 -6.34 -9.32 -23.92
N LEU A 42 -5.50 -10.35 -24.04
CA LEU A 42 -4.04 -10.24 -23.95
C LEU A 42 -3.46 -9.38 -25.08
N LEU A 43 -3.96 -9.55 -26.32
CA LEU A 43 -3.53 -8.77 -27.48
C LEU A 43 -3.99 -7.32 -27.41
N GLN A 44 -5.22 -7.08 -26.95
CA GLN A 44 -5.70 -5.73 -26.63
C GLN A 44 -4.86 -5.10 -25.52
N TRP A 45 -4.40 -5.90 -24.56
CA TRP A 45 -3.54 -5.42 -23.49
C TRP A 45 -2.18 -4.93 -24.01
N GLN A 46 -1.53 -5.71 -24.86
CA GLN A 46 -0.25 -5.34 -25.46
C GLN A 46 -0.37 -4.13 -26.39
N GLN A 47 -1.51 -3.96 -27.08
CA GLN A 47 -1.75 -2.76 -27.87
C GLN A 47 -1.91 -1.52 -26.99
N LEU A 48 -2.56 -1.64 -25.82
CA LEU A 48 -2.65 -0.54 -24.86
C LEU A 48 -1.29 -0.15 -24.28
N ASP A 49 -0.42 -1.12 -23.97
CA ASP A 49 0.96 -0.84 -23.53
C ASP A 49 1.75 -0.06 -24.59
N ARG A 50 1.62 -0.43 -25.86
CA ARG A 50 2.28 0.27 -26.98
C ARG A 50 1.73 1.69 -27.17
N LEU A 51 0.41 1.85 -27.11
CA LEU A 51 -0.24 3.15 -27.28
C LEU A 51 0.06 4.10 -26.10
N ALA A 52 0.21 3.57 -24.89
CA ALA A 52 0.63 4.33 -23.72
C ALA A 52 2.11 4.76 -23.84
N ALA A 53 2.99 3.86 -24.32
CA ALA A 53 4.40 4.16 -24.55
C ALA A 53 4.63 5.14 -25.72
N GLU A 54 3.74 5.16 -26.71
CA GLU A 54 3.75 6.10 -27.86
C GLU A 54 3.00 7.42 -27.56
N ALA A 55 2.29 7.51 -26.43
CA ALA A 55 1.54 8.71 -26.07
C ALA A 55 2.51 9.87 -25.76
N THR A 56 2.63 10.80 -26.71
CA THR A 56 3.39 12.05 -26.52
C THR A 56 2.65 13.06 -25.62
N ASP A 57 1.40 12.77 -25.26
CA ASP A 57 0.50 13.63 -24.47
C ASP A 57 0.26 12.98 -23.08
N PRO A 58 0.84 13.57 -22.00
CA PRO A 58 0.68 13.12 -20.62
C PRO A 58 -0.75 12.83 -20.20
N GLU A 59 -1.69 13.70 -20.56
CA GLU A 59 -3.08 13.55 -20.10
C GLU A 59 -3.76 12.33 -20.75
N ARG A 60 -3.38 12.00 -21.99
CA ARG A 60 -3.89 10.79 -22.66
C ARG A 60 -3.37 9.54 -21.98
N ALA A 61 -2.08 9.53 -21.61
CA ALA A 61 -1.48 8.42 -20.88
C ALA A 61 -2.19 8.18 -19.54
N VAL A 62 -2.44 9.24 -18.77
CA VAL A 62 -3.22 9.18 -17.51
C VAL A 62 -4.62 8.61 -17.74
N ARG A 63 -5.35 9.13 -18.73
CA ARG A 63 -6.72 8.66 -19.02
C ARG A 63 -6.75 7.18 -19.42
N GLN A 64 -5.79 6.74 -20.22
CA GLN A 64 -5.67 5.34 -20.63
C GLN A 64 -5.36 4.44 -19.44
N GLU A 65 -4.40 4.84 -18.61
CA GLU A 65 -4.01 4.06 -17.43
C GLU A 65 -5.14 4.00 -16.40
N ARG A 66 -5.83 5.11 -16.13
CA ARG A 66 -7.04 5.13 -15.29
C ARG A 66 -8.12 4.19 -15.82
N GLY A 67 -8.34 4.18 -17.13
CA GLY A 67 -9.28 3.26 -17.78
C GLY A 67 -8.89 1.79 -17.57
N ARG A 68 -7.60 1.49 -17.73
CA ARG A 68 -7.05 0.15 -17.48
C ARG A 68 -7.20 -0.27 -16.02
N LEU A 69 -6.84 0.59 -15.06
CA LEU A 69 -7.01 0.33 -13.62
C LEU A 69 -8.48 0.12 -13.26
N THR A 70 -9.38 0.89 -13.84
CA THR A 70 -10.83 0.72 -13.66
C THR A 70 -11.31 -0.64 -14.15
N LEU A 71 -10.81 -1.10 -15.29
CA LEU A 71 -11.16 -2.43 -15.81
C LEU A 71 -10.59 -3.52 -14.89
N LEU A 72 -9.31 -3.43 -14.53
CA LEU A 72 -8.64 -4.40 -13.67
C LEU A 72 -9.30 -4.52 -12.30
N GLY A 73 -9.67 -3.40 -11.68
CA GLY A 73 -10.39 -3.40 -10.42
C GLY A 73 -11.77 -4.08 -10.49
N LYS A 74 -12.34 -4.27 -11.69
CA LYS A 74 -13.67 -4.88 -11.87
C LYS A 74 -13.61 -6.31 -12.44
N MET A 75 -12.44 -6.81 -12.82
CA MET A 75 -12.31 -8.15 -13.39
C MET A 75 -12.52 -9.22 -12.32
N PRO A 76 -13.18 -10.34 -12.66
CA PRO A 76 -13.25 -11.49 -11.76
C PRO A 76 -11.84 -12.05 -11.54
N THR A 77 -11.47 -12.27 -10.28
CA THR A 77 -10.15 -12.78 -9.89
C THR A 77 -10.06 -14.30 -9.89
N LEU A 78 -11.21 -14.99 -9.96
CA LEU A 78 -11.30 -16.45 -9.91
C LEU A 78 -10.58 -17.06 -8.70
N SER A 79 -10.70 -16.40 -7.53
CA SER A 79 -10.06 -16.77 -6.26
C SER A 79 -8.55 -16.48 -6.17
N TYR A 80 -8.00 -15.70 -7.10
CA TYR A 80 -6.60 -15.24 -7.10
C TYR A 80 -6.50 -13.74 -6.80
N ASP A 81 -7.20 -13.27 -5.76
CA ASP A 81 -7.24 -11.86 -5.39
C ASP A 81 -5.84 -11.29 -5.10
N ASN A 82 -5.03 -12.06 -4.36
CA ASN A 82 -3.65 -11.70 -4.00
C ASN A 82 -2.75 -11.55 -5.23
N LEU A 83 -2.84 -12.46 -6.21
CA LEU A 83 -2.03 -12.38 -7.43
C LEU A 83 -2.36 -11.13 -8.26
N LEU A 84 -3.65 -10.77 -8.34
CA LEU A 84 -4.06 -9.55 -9.01
C LEU A 84 -3.59 -8.32 -8.24
N ALA A 85 -3.69 -8.33 -6.90
CA ALA A 85 -3.19 -7.25 -6.04
C ALA A 85 -1.67 -7.06 -6.21
N ASP A 86 -0.87 -8.14 -6.16
CA ASP A 86 0.57 -8.13 -6.40
C ASP A 86 0.92 -7.53 -7.75
N TRP A 87 0.21 -7.96 -8.80
CA TRP A 87 0.46 -7.49 -10.15
C TRP A 87 0.09 -6.01 -10.33
N ILE A 88 -1.00 -5.53 -9.74
CA ILE A 88 -1.33 -4.09 -9.71
C ILE A 88 -0.26 -3.31 -8.93
N PHE A 89 0.22 -3.86 -7.80
CA PHE A 89 1.27 -3.23 -7.01
C PHE A 89 2.61 -3.13 -7.74
N LEU A 90 3.02 -4.16 -8.49
CA LEU A 90 4.20 -4.10 -9.34
C LEU A 90 4.11 -2.98 -10.39
N ARG A 91 2.91 -2.75 -10.94
CA ARG A 91 2.70 -1.62 -11.87
C ARG A 91 2.75 -0.27 -11.16
N PHE A 92 2.20 -0.20 -9.95
CA PHE A 92 2.34 0.99 -9.11
C PHE A 92 3.82 1.31 -8.84
N LEU A 93 4.66 0.31 -8.54
CA LEU A 93 6.10 0.55 -8.33
C LEU A 93 6.78 1.15 -9.57
N GLY A 94 6.39 0.73 -10.77
CA GLY A 94 6.84 1.34 -12.01
C GLY A 94 6.41 2.81 -12.12
N TYR A 95 5.11 3.06 -12.01
CA TYR A 95 4.52 4.42 -12.05
C TYR A 95 5.13 5.36 -10.98
N PHE A 96 5.34 4.86 -9.77
CA PHE A 96 5.83 5.64 -8.64
C PHE A 96 7.34 5.89 -8.72
N GLY A 97 8.10 4.91 -9.22
CA GLY A 97 9.56 4.97 -9.33
C GLY A 97 10.08 5.67 -10.58
N ASP A 98 9.30 5.75 -11.66
CA ASP A 98 9.72 6.42 -12.89
C ASP A 98 9.54 7.95 -12.78
N GLU A 99 10.65 8.66 -12.58
CA GLU A 99 10.66 10.12 -12.48
C GLU A 99 10.14 10.82 -13.75
N LEU A 100 10.31 10.22 -14.93
CA LEU A 100 9.87 10.81 -16.19
C LEU A 100 8.34 10.71 -16.31
N GLU A 101 7.75 9.54 -16.08
CA GLU A 101 6.29 9.36 -16.06
C GLU A 101 5.63 10.23 -14.97
N ARG A 102 6.28 10.33 -13.79
CA ARG A 102 5.81 11.13 -12.67
C ARG A 102 5.94 12.64 -12.88
N SER A 103 6.94 13.09 -13.64
CA SER A 103 7.08 14.52 -13.97
C SER A 103 5.93 15.04 -14.83
N GLN A 104 5.23 14.14 -15.52
CA GLN A 104 4.15 14.43 -16.44
C GLN A 104 2.76 14.24 -15.83
N THR A 105 2.62 13.26 -14.93
CA THR A 105 1.31 12.82 -14.39
C THR A 105 1.16 13.04 -12.88
N GLY A 106 2.24 13.33 -12.16
CA GLY A 106 2.22 13.57 -10.72
C GLY A 106 1.88 12.32 -9.90
N TYR A 107 1.00 12.45 -8.91
CA TYR A 107 0.57 11.37 -8.00
C TYR A 107 -0.93 11.08 -8.11
N GLU A 108 -1.57 11.56 -9.17
CA GLU A 108 -3.04 11.54 -9.27
C GLU A 108 -3.62 10.13 -9.41
N LEU A 109 -2.86 9.17 -9.94
CA LEU A 109 -3.31 7.79 -10.15
C LEU A 109 -3.06 6.89 -8.93
N THR A 110 -2.38 7.39 -7.90
CA THR A 110 -2.05 6.61 -6.72
C THR A 110 -3.27 5.98 -6.04
N PRO A 111 -4.42 6.69 -5.85
CA PRO A 111 -5.64 6.08 -5.34
C PRO A 111 -6.18 4.94 -6.20
N GLU A 112 -6.13 5.07 -7.52
CA GLU A 112 -6.62 4.08 -8.48
C GLU A 112 -5.76 2.80 -8.49
N TYR A 113 -4.50 2.89 -8.08
CA TYR A 113 -3.68 1.71 -7.80
C TYR A 113 -4.05 1.07 -6.47
N PHE A 114 -4.11 1.84 -5.37
CA PHE A 114 -4.26 1.25 -4.03
C PHE A 114 -5.67 0.79 -3.69
N GLU A 115 -6.73 1.40 -4.25
CA GLU A 115 -8.11 0.99 -4.01
C GLU A 115 -8.34 -0.50 -4.33
N PRO A 116 -8.03 -0.99 -5.55
CA PRO A 116 -8.21 -2.40 -5.86
C PRO A 116 -7.25 -3.29 -5.07
N ILE A 117 -5.99 -2.88 -4.86
CA ILE A 117 -5.02 -3.67 -4.08
C ILE A 117 -5.57 -3.96 -2.69
N VAL A 118 -5.98 -2.92 -1.95
CA VAL A 118 -6.45 -3.08 -0.56
C VAL A 118 -7.80 -3.79 -0.49
N ARG A 119 -8.65 -3.65 -1.50
CA ARG A 119 -9.91 -4.40 -1.57
C ARG A 119 -9.66 -5.90 -1.80
N LEU A 120 -8.71 -6.24 -2.68
CA LEU A 120 -8.41 -7.61 -3.07
C LEU A 120 -7.56 -8.33 -2.01
N ASP A 121 -6.53 -7.67 -1.49
CA ASP A 121 -5.67 -8.21 -0.45
C ASP A 121 -5.35 -7.16 0.62
N PRO A 122 -6.25 -6.93 1.59
CA PRO A 122 -5.98 -6.02 2.70
C PRO A 122 -4.85 -6.52 3.62
N ARG A 123 -4.39 -7.76 3.50
CA ARG A 123 -3.32 -8.32 4.34
C ARG A 123 -1.92 -8.10 3.76
N PHE A 124 -1.83 -7.54 2.56
CA PHE A 124 -0.58 -7.27 1.87
C PHE A 124 0.18 -6.13 2.58
N LEU A 125 1.09 -6.47 3.50
CA LEU A 125 1.69 -5.49 4.43
C LEU A 125 2.62 -4.48 3.74
N GLU A 126 3.31 -4.94 2.71
CA GLU A 126 4.36 -4.22 2.00
C GLU A 126 3.83 -2.94 1.34
N ILE A 127 2.52 -2.87 1.08
CA ILE A 127 1.89 -1.75 0.38
C ILE A 127 1.70 -0.53 1.29
N TYR A 128 1.52 -0.72 2.61
CA TYR A 128 1.09 0.35 3.52
C TYR A 128 2.10 1.50 3.70
N PRO A 129 3.43 1.25 3.74
CA PRO A 129 4.41 2.33 3.70
C PRO A 129 4.29 3.18 2.42
N PHE A 130 4.09 2.53 1.26
CA PHE A 130 3.91 3.23 -0.03
C PHE A 130 2.56 3.93 -0.11
N LEU A 131 1.53 3.38 0.50
CA LEU A 131 0.21 3.97 0.60
C LEU A 131 0.26 5.26 1.42
N SER A 132 0.90 5.22 2.60
CA SER A 132 1.14 6.43 3.41
C SER A 132 1.94 7.46 2.61
N THR A 133 3.08 7.06 2.03
CA THR A 133 3.95 7.96 1.28
C THR A 133 3.25 8.56 0.05
N GLY A 134 2.59 7.73 -0.76
CA GLY A 134 1.96 8.13 -2.01
C GLY A 134 0.68 8.93 -1.81
N ILE A 135 -0.19 8.52 -0.89
CA ILE A 135 -1.50 9.15 -0.69
C ILE A 135 -1.44 10.24 0.39
N SER A 136 -0.93 9.92 1.59
CA SER A 136 -0.90 10.89 2.70
C SER A 136 0.09 12.02 2.43
N TYR A 137 1.33 11.67 2.07
CA TYR A 137 2.37 12.68 1.83
C TYR A 137 2.23 13.28 0.44
N TYR A 138 2.39 12.48 -0.61
CA TYR A 138 2.54 13.04 -1.96
C TYR A 138 1.26 13.60 -2.57
N LEU A 139 0.15 12.88 -2.45
CA LEU A 139 -1.15 13.39 -2.88
C LEU A 139 -1.76 14.38 -1.88
N GLY A 140 -1.29 14.38 -0.62
CA GLY A 140 -1.80 15.26 0.43
C GLY A 140 -3.21 14.89 0.90
N ASN A 141 -3.55 13.60 0.89
CA ASN A 141 -4.88 13.09 1.25
C ASN A 141 -4.80 12.02 2.36
N PRO A 142 -4.37 12.39 3.58
CA PRO A 142 -4.18 11.45 4.67
C PRO A 142 -5.48 10.74 5.09
N GLU A 143 -6.64 11.38 4.94
CA GLU A 143 -7.93 10.76 5.29
C GLU A 143 -8.25 9.56 4.38
N LEU A 144 -7.97 9.68 3.07
CA LEU A 144 -8.15 8.57 2.13
C LEU A 144 -7.18 7.43 2.44
N ALA A 145 -5.92 7.76 2.75
CA ALA A 145 -4.94 6.77 3.17
C ALA A 145 -5.41 6.04 4.44
N GLY A 146 -5.95 6.78 5.41
CA GLY A 146 -6.53 6.25 6.63
C GLY A 146 -7.66 5.25 6.37
N GLN A 147 -8.55 5.56 5.41
CA GLN A 147 -9.63 4.63 5.02
C GLN A 147 -9.08 3.31 4.47
N TYR A 148 -8.01 3.34 3.69
CA TYR A 148 -7.38 2.13 3.17
C TYR A 148 -6.61 1.37 4.25
N MET A 149 -5.87 2.07 5.12
CA MET A 149 -5.20 1.44 6.27
C MET A 149 -6.18 0.74 7.20
N GLU A 150 -7.36 1.31 7.44
CA GLU A 150 -8.37 0.70 8.32
C GLU A 150 -8.89 -0.63 7.74
N ARG A 151 -9.00 -0.79 6.42
CA ARG A 151 -9.31 -2.10 5.80
C ARG A 151 -8.26 -3.14 6.14
N GLY A 152 -6.97 -2.76 6.09
CA GLY A 152 -5.87 -3.63 6.50
C GLY A 152 -5.90 -4.00 7.97
N ILE A 153 -6.11 -2.99 8.82
CA ILE A 153 -6.20 -3.17 10.28
C ILE A 153 -7.37 -4.11 10.64
N GLN A 154 -8.49 -4.06 9.93
CA GLN A 154 -9.63 -4.95 10.15
C GLN A 154 -9.38 -6.39 9.68
N ALA A 155 -8.50 -6.59 8.70
CA ALA A 155 -8.20 -7.90 8.13
C ALA A 155 -7.11 -8.68 8.88
N LEU A 156 -6.44 -8.03 9.85
CA LEU A 156 -5.26 -8.54 10.52
C LEU A 156 -5.44 -8.57 12.04
N SER A 157 -4.71 -9.49 12.68
CA SER A 157 -4.55 -9.55 14.13
C SER A 157 -3.12 -9.99 14.47
N PRO A 158 -2.66 -9.82 15.72
CA PRO A 158 -1.36 -10.32 16.17
C PRO A 158 -1.16 -11.81 15.89
N GLU A 159 -2.23 -12.60 15.97
CA GLU A 159 -2.23 -14.05 15.76
C GLU A 159 -2.22 -14.43 14.28
N VAL A 160 -2.80 -13.60 13.41
CA VAL A 160 -2.83 -13.82 11.95
C VAL A 160 -1.51 -13.42 11.31
N ASN A 161 -0.99 -12.23 11.64
CA ASN A 161 0.30 -11.75 11.16
C ASN A 161 0.90 -10.78 12.19
N PRO A 162 1.91 -11.20 12.97
CA PRO A 162 2.53 -10.37 13.99
C PRO A 162 3.01 -9.00 13.47
N GLU A 163 3.49 -8.92 12.22
CA GLU A 163 4.03 -7.71 11.62
C GLU A 163 2.94 -6.70 11.17
N GLY A 164 1.65 -7.08 11.26
CA GLY A 164 0.52 -6.19 10.95
C GLY A 164 0.46 -4.91 11.79
N TYR A 165 1.19 -4.85 12.91
CA TYR A 165 1.34 -3.63 13.72
C TYR A 165 1.89 -2.44 12.91
N VAL A 166 2.61 -2.71 11.82
CA VAL A 166 3.19 -1.68 10.95
C VAL A 166 2.12 -0.72 10.41
N ILE A 167 0.91 -1.23 10.12
CA ILE A 167 -0.20 -0.41 9.61
C ILE A 167 -0.67 0.58 10.69
N LEU A 168 -0.82 0.11 11.93
CA LEU A 168 -1.17 0.97 13.08
C LEU A 168 -0.09 2.03 13.32
N ARG A 169 1.19 1.70 13.11
CA ARG A 169 2.29 2.67 13.21
C ARG A 169 2.14 3.80 12.19
N PHE A 170 1.91 3.48 10.91
CA PHE A 170 1.70 4.49 9.87
C PHE A 170 0.40 5.27 10.07
N ARG A 171 -0.70 4.61 10.45
CA ARG A 171 -1.97 5.28 10.75
C ARG A 171 -1.82 6.31 11.87
N GLY A 172 -1.18 5.92 12.97
CA GLY A 172 -0.99 6.82 14.11
C GLY A 172 -0.10 8.02 13.77
N LEU A 173 0.90 7.81 12.91
CA LEU A 173 1.78 8.87 12.41
C LEU A 173 1.03 9.85 11.50
N ASP A 174 0.24 9.35 10.55
CA ASP A 174 -0.54 10.18 9.63
C ASP A 174 -1.61 10.98 10.39
N GLN A 175 -2.29 10.37 11.36
CA GLN A 175 -3.20 11.07 12.26
C GLN A 175 -2.52 12.21 13.00
N LEU A 176 -1.32 11.96 13.55
CA LEU A 176 -0.60 12.93 14.37
C LEU A 176 -0.06 14.10 13.54
N LEU A 177 0.55 13.78 12.40
CA LEU A 177 1.36 14.74 11.63
C LEU A 177 0.58 15.42 10.52
N LEU A 178 -0.36 14.71 9.89
CA LEU A 178 -1.01 15.16 8.66
C LEU A 178 -2.46 15.55 8.89
N GLU A 179 -3.19 14.80 9.73
CA GLU A 179 -4.60 15.09 10.05
C GLU A 179 -4.75 16.02 11.27
N GLY A 180 -3.75 16.04 12.17
CA GLY A 180 -3.88 16.71 13.48
C GLY A 180 -4.93 16.05 14.39
N ASP A 181 -5.29 14.79 14.12
CA ASP A 181 -6.30 14.02 14.85
C ASP A 181 -5.71 13.44 16.15
N ILE A 182 -5.52 14.30 17.14
CA ILE A 182 -4.98 13.90 18.46
C ILE A 182 -5.81 12.78 19.13
N PRO A 183 -7.16 12.85 19.19
CA PRO A 183 -7.95 11.76 19.75
C PRO A 183 -7.75 10.43 19.02
N GLY A 184 -7.68 10.45 17.68
CA GLY A 184 -7.43 9.27 16.89
C GLY A 184 -6.01 8.72 17.07
N THR A 185 -4.99 9.58 17.13
CA THR A 185 -3.60 9.17 17.44
C THR A 185 -3.55 8.46 18.80
N ILE A 186 -4.20 9.00 19.84
CA ILE A 186 -4.25 8.38 21.16
C ILE A 186 -4.86 6.99 21.07
N ALA A 187 -6.01 6.85 20.40
CA ALA A 187 -6.69 5.57 20.23
C ALA A 187 -5.81 4.55 19.46
N THR A 188 -5.19 4.98 18.37
CA THR A 188 -4.29 4.15 17.55
C THR A 188 -3.04 3.72 18.32
N TYR A 189 -2.47 4.61 19.15
CA TYR A 189 -1.30 4.29 19.98
C TYR A 189 -1.62 3.25 21.05
N TYR A 190 -2.80 3.29 21.67
CA TYR A 190 -3.22 2.21 22.57
C TYR A 190 -3.40 0.88 21.84
N ARG A 191 -4.08 0.87 20.68
CA ARG A 191 -4.22 -0.34 19.85
C ARG A 191 -2.86 -0.92 19.45
N LEU A 192 -1.91 -0.06 19.07
CA LEU A 192 -0.55 -0.45 18.72
C LEU A 192 0.22 -1.00 19.93
N ALA A 193 0.10 -0.36 21.10
CA ALA A 193 0.71 -0.86 22.32
C ALA A 193 0.19 -2.25 22.68
N ASP A 194 -1.12 -2.46 22.63
CA ASP A 194 -1.75 -3.75 22.93
C ASP A 194 -1.34 -4.83 21.92
N TRP A 195 -1.19 -4.48 20.64
CA TRP A 195 -0.65 -5.38 19.62
C TRP A 195 0.78 -5.78 19.94
N LEU A 196 1.65 -4.81 20.26
CA LEU A 196 3.06 -5.03 20.55
C LEU A 196 3.27 -5.89 21.81
N ASP A 197 2.43 -5.72 22.83
CA ASP A 197 2.45 -6.56 24.02
C ASP A 197 2.15 -8.03 23.68
N ARG A 198 1.16 -8.29 22.82
CA ARG A 198 0.77 -9.64 22.40
C ARG A 198 1.84 -10.37 21.59
N ILE A 199 2.65 -9.63 20.82
CA ILE A 199 3.76 -10.21 20.04
C ILE A 199 5.10 -10.21 20.80
N GLY A 200 5.07 -9.97 22.11
CA GLY A 200 6.27 -10.07 22.96
C GLY A 200 7.24 -8.89 22.80
N ARG A 201 6.75 -7.69 22.49
CA ARG A 201 7.54 -6.44 22.38
C ARG A 201 7.13 -5.39 23.43
N PRO A 202 7.16 -5.71 24.74
CA PRO A 202 6.62 -4.85 25.79
C PRO A 202 7.35 -3.51 25.93
N ASP A 203 8.65 -3.45 25.65
CA ASP A 203 9.40 -2.20 25.67
C ASP A 203 8.92 -1.22 24.59
N SER A 204 8.55 -1.74 23.42
CA SER A 204 7.96 -0.93 22.35
C SER A 204 6.53 -0.53 22.68
N ALA A 205 5.74 -1.47 23.21
CA ALA A 205 4.37 -1.20 23.67
C ALA A 205 4.32 -0.08 24.71
N LYS A 206 5.23 -0.11 25.69
CA LYS A 206 5.36 0.92 26.72
C LYS A 206 5.58 2.31 26.13
N LYS A 207 6.41 2.45 25.09
CA LYS A 207 6.67 3.75 24.43
C LYS A 207 5.39 4.32 23.82
N PHE A 208 4.62 3.51 23.08
CA PHE A 208 3.36 3.96 22.48
C PHE A 208 2.29 4.29 23.54
N ARG A 209 2.19 3.48 24.59
CA ARG A 209 1.30 3.74 25.73
C ARG A 209 1.64 5.06 26.43
N GLN A 210 2.93 5.32 26.66
CA GLN A 210 3.40 6.59 27.22
C GLN A 210 3.12 7.78 26.30
N GLY A 211 3.30 7.62 24.99
CA GLY A 211 2.93 8.63 24.00
C GLY A 211 1.44 8.98 24.02
N ALA A 212 0.58 7.97 24.12
CA ALA A 212 -0.87 8.16 24.24
C ALA A 212 -1.26 8.90 25.53
N GLU A 213 -0.66 8.53 26.66
CA GLU A 213 -0.91 9.21 27.95
C GLU A 213 -0.37 10.65 27.93
N PHE A 214 0.79 10.89 27.32
CA PHE A 214 1.33 12.23 27.16
C PHE A 214 0.41 13.12 26.34
N LEU A 215 -0.08 12.64 25.19
CA LEU A 215 -1.01 13.37 24.32
C LEU A 215 -2.34 13.65 25.03
N LYS A 216 -2.82 12.70 25.84
CA LYS A 216 -4.05 12.89 26.63
C LYS A 216 -3.90 14.01 27.67
N GLN A 217 -2.74 14.15 28.28
CA GLN A 217 -2.44 15.20 29.26
C GLN A 217 -2.09 16.53 28.60
N ASN A 218 -1.47 16.48 27.41
CA ASN A 218 -0.91 17.63 26.71
C ASN A 218 -1.38 17.67 25.23
N PRO A 219 -2.69 17.78 24.96
CA PRO A 219 -3.24 17.61 23.60
C PRO A 219 -2.77 18.69 22.62
N ASN A 220 -2.33 19.84 23.11
CA ASN A 220 -1.83 20.96 22.30
C ASN A 220 -0.30 21.03 22.25
N SER A 221 0.41 20.01 22.77
CA SER A 221 1.87 20.00 22.73
C SER A 221 2.36 19.75 21.31
N ILE A 222 3.33 20.56 20.87
CA ILE A 222 4.03 20.36 19.60
C ILE A 222 5.11 19.26 19.69
N GLU A 223 5.46 18.81 20.89
CA GLU A 223 6.55 17.85 21.08
C GLU A 223 6.31 16.54 20.32
N PRO A 224 5.12 15.89 20.36
CA PRO A 224 4.90 14.64 19.64
C PRO A 224 5.00 14.83 18.12
N GLN A 225 4.59 15.99 17.61
CA GLN A 225 4.73 16.32 16.19
C GLN A 225 6.21 16.51 15.82
N LEU A 226 6.99 17.17 16.68
CA LEU A 226 8.44 17.30 16.51
C LEU A 226 9.11 15.91 16.43
N TRP A 227 8.83 15.03 17.38
CA TRP A 227 9.36 13.66 17.39
C TRP A 227 8.92 12.86 16.16
N GLY A 228 7.65 12.96 15.78
CA GLY A 228 7.14 12.26 14.60
C GLY A 228 7.80 12.73 13.30
N TRP A 229 7.93 14.04 13.10
CA TRP A 229 8.63 14.56 11.91
C TRP A 229 10.12 14.24 11.89
N GLN A 230 10.77 14.15 13.05
CA GLN A 230 12.15 13.65 13.15
C GLN A 230 12.24 12.19 12.72
N GLU A 231 11.32 11.33 13.17
CA GLU A 231 11.27 9.93 12.73
C GLU A 231 11.10 9.84 11.21
N VAL A 232 10.23 10.66 10.61
CA VAL A 232 10.10 10.73 9.14
C VAL A 232 11.41 11.17 8.50
N TYR A 233 12.03 12.25 8.98
CA TYR A 233 13.28 12.78 8.42
C TYR A 233 14.43 11.76 8.42
N TYR A 234 14.62 11.04 9.54
CA TYR A 234 15.73 10.09 9.68
C TYR A 234 15.51 8.76 8.98
N ASN A 235 14.25 8.35 8.76
CA ASN A 235 13.92 7.07 8.14
C ASN A 235 13.48 7.19 6.67
N ALA A 236 13.24 8.39 6.16
CA ALA A 236 12.86 8.61 4.77
C ALA A 236 14.00 8.19 3.82
N VAL A 237 13.69 7.25 2.93
CA VAL A 237 14.57 6.88 1.81
C VAL A 237 14.48 7.91 0.68
N ASP A 238 13.28 8.47 0.48
CA ASP A 238 13.02 9.48 -0.54
C ASP A 238 13.41 10.87 -0.05
N ARG A 239 14.29 11.54 -0.80
CA ARG A 239 14.79 12.87 -0.50
C ARG A 239 13.68 13.91 -0.37
N ARG A 240 12.60 13.82 -1.17
CA ARG A 240 11.51 14.81 -1.12
C ARG A 240 10.70 14.67 0.18
N VAL A 241 10.51 13.44 0.66
CA VAL A 241 9.88 13.17 1.96
C VAL A 241 10.77 13.70 3.08
N GLN A 242 12.08 13.48 3.00
CA GLN A 242 13.05 14.02 3.95
C GLN A 242 13.05 15.57 3.96
N GLU A 243 13.08 16.21 2.79
CA GLU A 243 13.03 17.68 2.67
C GLU A 243 11.74 18.26 3.23
N ARG A 244 10.59 17.65 2.94
CA ARG A 244 9.31 18.05 3.56
C ARG A 244 9.35 17.90 5.07
N ALA A 245 9.84 16.78 5.60
CA ALA A 245 9.94 16.58 7.04
C ALA A 245 10.82 17.65 7.70
N LYS A 246 11.93 18.04 7.05
CA LYS A 246 12.76 19.18 7.48
C LYS A 246 11.95 20.48 7.51
N GLU A 247 11.21 20.80 6.45
CA GLU A 247 10.37 22.01 6.42
C GLU A 247 9.35 22.04 7.55
N GLU A 248 8.68 20.92 7.81
CA GLU A 248 7.69 20.81 8.91
C GLU A 248 8.35 20.95 10.29
N LEU A 249 9.54 20.38 10.50
CA LEU A 249 10.31 20.59 11.73
C LEU A 249 10.65 22.06 11.95
N LEU A 250 11.07 22.78 10.90
CA LEU A 250 11.37 24.21 10.98
C LEU A 250 10.11 25.04 11.25
N LYS A 251 8.95 24.67 10.67
CA LYS A 251 7.66 25.33 10.95
C LYS A 251 7.20 25.15 12.39
N LEU A 252 7.53 24.02 13.02
CA LEU A 252 7.30 23.77 14.44
C LEU A 252 8.26 24.57 15.36
N GLY A 253 9.15 25.38 14.77
CA GLY A 253 10.12 26.20 15.51
C GLY A 253 11.39 25.45 15.90
N ALA A 254 11.62 24.24 15.35
CA ALA A 254 12.89 23.56 15.54
C ALA A 254 14.01 24.31 14.81
N ILE A 255 15.21 24.25 15.36
CA ILE A 255 16.43 24.74 14.71
C ILE A 255 17.33 23.57 14.32
N GLU A 256 17.94 23.68 13.16
CA GLU A 256 18.93 22.72 12.67
C GLU A 256 20.27 22.96 13.38
N GLN A 257 20.80 21.92 14.01
CA GLN A 257 22.11 21.90 14.63
C GLN A 257 22.92 20.72 14.10
N GLN A 258 24.23 20.90 13.96
CA GLN A 258 25.13 19.78 13.69
C GLN A 258 25.75 19.31 15.01
N ASP A 259 25.70 18.01 15.26
CA ASP A 259 26.43 17.43 16.37
C ASP A 259 27.94 17.33 16.06
N ALA A 260 28.74 16.97 17.08
CA ALA A 260 30.19 16.87 16.95
C ALA A 260 30.67 15.87 15.88
N ASN A 261 29.80 14.98 15.41
CA ASN A 261 30.09 13.99 14.38
C ASN A 261 29.59 14.42 12.99
N GLY A 262 29.06 15.64 12.86
CA GLY A 262 28.51 16.18 11.62
C GLY A 262 27.08 15.72 11.31
N ASN A 263 26.40 15.05 12.24
CA ASN A 263 25.01 14.66 12.01
C ASN A 263 24.07 15.83 12.28
N VAL A 264 23.09 15.99 11.40
CA VAL A 264 22.02 16.98 11.56
C VAL A 264 21.05 16.55 12.65
N ARG A 265 20.71 17.47 13.56
CA ARG A 265 19.69 17.33 14.59
C ARG A 265 18.75 18.54 14.57
N PHE A 266 17.50 18.29 14.91
CA PHE A 266 16.49 19.35 15.06
C PHE A 266 16.15 19.47 16.54
N VAL A 267 16.24 20.67 17.11
CA VAL A 267 15.92 20.90 18.53
C VAL A 267 15.06 22.14 18.69
N LEU A 268 14.15 22.15 19.67
CA LEU A 268 13.45 23.38 20.03
C LEU A 268 14.43 24.34 20.72
N PRO A 269 14.40 25.66 20.41
CA PRO A 269 15.16 26.66 21.14
C PRO A 269 14.82 26.57 22.63
N GLN A 270 15.83 26.44 23.49
CA GLN A 270 15.57 26.64 24.91
C GLN A 270 15.23 28.12 25.13
N PRO A 271 14.26 28.44 26.01
CA PRO A 271 14.12 29.81 26.46
C PRO A 271 15.46 30.29 27.01
N PRO A 272 15.87 31.56 26.75
CA PRO A 272 17.14 32.06 27.23
C PRO A 272 17.23 31.82 28.74
N PRO A 273 18.40 31.40 29.27
CA PRO A 273 18.54 31.17 30.70
C PRO A 273 18.10 32.43 31.42
N SER A 274 17.07 32.32 32.27
CA SER A 274 16.58 33.42 33.10
C SER A 274 17.78 34.07 33.76
N SER A 275 18.00 35.36 33.49
CA SER A 275 19.07 36.13 34.10
C SER A 275 19.12 35.81 35.59
N LYS A 276 20.29 35.34 36.05
CA LYS A 276 20.54 35.02 37.46
C LYS A 276 19.88 36.06 38.38
N PRO A 277 19.20 35.66 39.46
CA PRO A 277 18.73 36.64 40.43
C PRO A 277 19.93 37.47 40.91
N SER A 278 19.81 38.79 40.80
CA SER A 278 20.79 39.73 41.35
C SER A 278 21.06 39.34 42.81
N PRO A 279 22.33 39.30 43.24
CA PRO A 279 22.63 39.01 44.63
C PRO A 279 21.89 40.01 45.52
N PRO A 280 21.32 39.57 46.66
CA PRO A 280 20.66 40.49 47.58
C PRO A 280 21.68 41.57 47.96
N GLY A 281 21.33 42.82 47.66
CA GLY A 281 22.11 43.97 48.08
C GLY A 281 22.33 43.88 49.59
N LYS A 282 23.60 43.85 50.00
CA LYS A 282 23.93 43.94 51.42
C LYS A 282 23.56 45.34 51.91
N PRO A 283 22.92 45.47 53.09
CA PRO A 283 22.75 46.75 53.77
C PRO A 283 24.09 47.33 54.24
#